data_AF-A0A1H5K2I8-F1
#
_entry.id   AF-A0A1H5K2I8-F1
#
_cell.length_a   1.000
_cell.length_b   1.000
_cell.length_c   1.000
_cell.angle_alpha   90.00
_cell.angle_beta   90.00
_cell.angle_gamma   90.00
#
_symmetry.space_group_name_H-M   'P 1'
#
loop_
_entity.id
_entity.type
_entity.pdbx_description
1 polymer ?
#
loop_
_entity_poly.entity_id
_entity_poly.type
_entity_poly.pdbx_seq_one_letter_code
_entity_poly.pdbx_strand_id
1 'polypeptide(L)' 'MTPTRPDTPQAIEAKKRLDQAAAARDKAIEAARRAYWSAVAAEIASKNLTQVAVAAHLDFSREHIRQQIKRYVG' A
#
# COMPACT_ATOMS: atom_id res chain seq x y z
N MET A 1 -15.95 16.71 -29.43
CA MET A 1 -16.59 16.77 -28.09
C MET A 1 -17.28 15.44 -27.85
N THR A 2 -16.79 14.63 -26.92
CA THR A 2 -17.49 13.41 -26.48
C THR A 2 -18.76 13.83 -25.75
N PRO A 3 -19.95 13.35 -26.14
CA PRO A 3 -21.18 13.72 -25.45
C PRO A 3 -21.10 13.26 -23.99
N THR A 4 -21.24 14.20 -23.06
CA THR A 4 -21.36 13.91 -21.63
C THR A 4 -22.60 13.04 -21.45
N ARG A 5 -22.39 11.73 -21.25
CA ARG A 5 -23.49 10.78 -21.06
C ARG A 5 -24.32 11.27 -19.86
N PRO A 6 -25.64 11.49 -20.00
CA PRO A 6 -26.46 11.96 -18.90
C PRO A 6 -26.34 11.00 -17.70
N ASP A 7 -26.34 11.57 -16.49
CA ASP A 7 -26.33 10.83 -15.22
C ASP A 7 -27.66 10.08 -15.04
N THR A 8 -27.81 9.02 -15.82
CA THR A 8 -28.85 8.02 -15.65
C THR A 8 -28.65 7.28 -14.32
N PRO A 9 -29.71 6.75 -13.69
CA PRO A 9 -29.57 5.93 -12.49
C PRO A 9 -28.53 4.81 -12.64
N GLN A 10 -28.44 4.21 -13.84
CA GLN A 10 -27.46 3.18 -14.16
C GLN A 10 -26.01 3.70 -14.17
N ALA A 11 -25.79 4.95 -14.59
CA ALA A 11 -24.47 5.59 -14.55
C ALA A 11 -24.05 5.90 -13.10
N ILE A 12 -24.98 6.31 -12.23
CA ILE A 12 -24.73 6.55 -10.80
C ILE A 12 -24.35 5.24 -10.09
N GLU A 13 -25.07 4.15 -10.37
CA GLU A 13 -24.74 2.83 -9.81
C GLU A 13 -23.42 2.27 -10.34
N ALA A 14 -23.08 2.53 -11.60
CA ALA A 14 -21.77 2.16 -12.15
C ALA A 14 -20.62 2.94 -11.48
N LYS A 15 -20.79 4.26 -11.27
CA LYS A 15 -19.83 5.08 -10.51
C LYS A 15 -19.65 4.55 -9.09
N LYS A 16 -20.74 4.26 -8.37
CA LYS A 16 -20.68 3.68 -7.02
C LYS A 16 -19.92 2.35 -6.97
N ARG A 17 -20.08 1.48 -7.97
CA ARG A 17 -19.31 0.22 -8.07
C ARG A 17 -17.82 0.47 -8.31
N LEU A 18 -17.47 1.48 -9.11
CA LEU A 18 -16.08 1.88 -9.33
C LEU A 18 -15.46 2.47 -8.05
N ASP A 19 -16.19 3.32 -7.32
CA ASP A 19 -15.74 3.84 -6.02
C ASP A 19 -15.51 2.70 -5.00
N GLN A 20 -16.41 1.72 -4.95
CA GLN A 20 -16.24 0.53 -4.11
C GLN A 20 -15.01 -0.30 -4.52
N ALA A 21 -14.79 -0.48 -5.83
CA ALA A 21 -13.60 -1.17 -6.33
C ALA A 21 -12.31 -0.40 -6.02
N ALA A 22 -12.32 0.93 -6.13
CA ALA A 22 -11.19 1.78 -5.76
C ALA A 22 -10.90 1.66 -4.26
N ALA A 23 -11.91 1.80 -3.40
CA ALA A 23 -11.76 1.63 -1.95
C ALA A 23 -11.24 0.23 -1.58
N ALA A 24 -11.72 -0.82 -2.26
CA ALA A 24 -11.23 -2.18 -2.07
C ALA A 24 -9.76 -2.33 -2.50
N ARG A 25 -9.37 -1.72 -3.63
CA ARG A 25 -7.98 -1.68 -4.11
C ARG A 25 -7.08 -0.97 -3.11
N ASP A 26 -7.45 0.21 -2.64
CA ASP A 26 -6.67 0.96 -1.65
C ASP A 26 -6.51 0.16 -0.35
N LYS A 27 -7.58 -0.49 0.12
CA LYS A 27 -7.51 -1.39 1.28
C LYS A 27 -6.56 -2.58 1.05
N ALA A 28 -6.60 -3.18 -0.15
CA ALA A 28 -5.71 -4.28 -0.50
C ALA A 28 -4.24 -3.84 -0.60
N ILE A 29 -3.97 -2.66 -1.16
CA ILE A 29 -2.62 -2.07 -1.23
C ILE A 29 -2.11 -1.79 0.19
N GLU A 30 -2.92 -1.22 1.06
CA GLU A 30 -2.52 -0.97 2.46
C GLU A 30 -2.27 -2.27 3.23
N ALA A 31 -3.09 -3.31 3.01
CA ALA A 31 -2.85 -4.63 3.59
C ALA A 31 -1.55 -5.26 3.07
N ALA A 32 -1.28 -5.15 1.77
CA ALA A 32 -0.04 -5.63 1.15
C ALA A 32 1.18 -4.88 1.70
N ARG A 33 1.09 -3.55 1.88
CA ARG A 33 2.15 -2.74 2.50
C ARG A 33 2.42 -3.16 3.93
N ARG A 34 1.37 -3.42 4.73
CA ARG A 34 1.52 -3.96 6.09
C ARG A 34 2.24 -5.30 6.10
N ALA A 35 1.81 -6.24 5.26
CA ALA A 35 2.42 -7.56 5.18
C ALA A 35 3.91 -7.47 4.77
N TYR A 36 4.22 -6.63 3.78
CA TYR A 36 5.58 -6.38 3.32
C TYR A 36 6.47 -5.82 4.44
N TRP A 37 6.06 -4.74 5.09
CA TRP A 37 6.87 -4.12 6.14
C TRP A 37 6.96 -4.97 7.40
N SER A 38 5.95 -5.80 7.67
CA SER A 38 6.00 -6.81 8.74
C SER A 38 7.06 -7.88 8.45
N ALA A 39 7.16 -8.38 7.22
CA ALA A 39 8.22 -9.30 6.82
C ALA A 39 9.62 -8.67 6.95
N VAL A 40 9.77 -7.43 6.47
CA VAL A 40 11.04 -6.68 6.62
C VAL A 40 11.41 -6.51 8.10
N ALA A 41 10.45 -6.18 8.96
CA ALA A 41 10.67 -6.05 10.40
C ALA A 41 11.06 -7.39 11.04
N ALA A 42 10.45 -8.50 10.61
CA ALA A 42 10.76 -9.84 11.11
C ALA A 42 12.19 -10.27 10.76
N GLU A 43 12.67 -9.99 9.54
CA GLU A 43 14.05 -10.29 9.13
C GLU A 43 15.08 -9.49 9.94
N ILE A 44 14.77 -8.21 10.22
CA ILE A 44 15.62 -7.36 11.06
C ILE A 44 15.61 -7.84 12.52
N ALA A 45 14.44 -8.17 13.06
CA ALA A 45 14.27 -8.66 14.42
C ALA A 45 14.95 -10.02 14.65
N SER A 46 14.92 -10.90 13.65
CA SER A 46 15.59 -12.20 13.66
C SER A 46 17.11 -12.10 13.54
N LYS A 47 17.65 -10.89 13.33
CA LYS A 47 19.08 -10.61 13.11
C LYS A 47 19.66 -11.31 11.87
N ASN A 48 18.81 -11.76 10.95
CA ASN A 48 19.24 -12.31 9.65
C ASN A 48 19.85 -11.21 8.78
N LEU A 49 19.27 -10.01 8.82
CA LEU A 49 19.74 -8.84 8.09
C LEU A 49 19.84 -7.63 9.01
N THR A 50 20.89 -6.82 8.83
CA THR A 50 20.96 -5.51 9.48
C THR A 50 20.06 -4.51 8.74
N GLN A 51 19.61 -3.48 9.45
CA GLN A 51 18.84 -2.39 8.83
C GLN A 51 19.60 -1.71 7.68
N VAL A 52 20.94 -1.71 7.73
CA VAL A 52 21.80 -1.18 6.66
C VAL A 52 21.78 -2.09 5.44
N ALA A 53 21.86 -3.41 5.64
CA ALA A 53 21.78 -4.39 4.55
C ALA A 53 20.40 -4.37 3.86
N VAL A 54 19.33 -4.26 4.64
CA VAL A 54 17.96 -4.11 4.10
C VAL A 54 17.83 -2.80 3.31
N ALA A 55 18.36 -1.69 3.83
CA ALA A 55 18.40 -0.40 3.12
C ALA A 55 19.10 -0.49 1.77
N ALA A 56 20.27 -1.12 1.74
CA ALA A 56 21.03 -1.31 0.51
C ALA A 56 20.33 -2.27 -0.48
N HIS A 57 19.68 -3.33 0.02
CA HIS A 57 19.02 -4.31 -0.84
C HIS A 57 17.72 -3.80 -1.45
N LEU A 58 16.93 -3.04 -0.68
CA LEU A 58 15.63 -2.52 -1.10
C LEU A 58 15.70 -1.13 -1.73
N ASP A 59 16.91 -0.57 -1.88
CA ASP A 59 17.16 0.78 -2.39
C ASP A 59 16.38 1.87 -1.62
N PHE A 60 16.30 1.72 -0.30
CA PHE A 60 15.65 2.68 0.59
C PHE A 60 16.64 3.32 1.54
N SER A 61 16.36 4.56 1.96
CA SER A 61 17.02 5.15 3.11
C SER A 61 16.69 4.36 4.39
N ARG A 62 17.67 4.22 5.29
CA ARG A 62 17.46 3.65 6.63
C ARG A 62 16.36 4.36 7.40
N GLU A 63 16.25 5.68 7.23
CA GLU A 63 15.20 6.47 7.86
C GLU A 63 13.83 6.13 7.28
N HIS A 64 13.75 5.95 5.95
CA HIS A 64 12.53 5.50 5.31
C HIS A 64 12.07 4.15 5.88
N ILE A 65 12.96 3.15 5.95
CA ILE A 65 12.64 1.84 6.52
C ILE A 65 12.15 1.98 7.97
N ARG A 66 12.84 2.78 8.79
CA ARG A 66 12.44 3.00 10.19
C ARG A 66 11.03 3.59 10.30
N GLN A 67 10.73 4.60 9.48
CA GLN A 67 9.40 5.25 9.47
C GLN A 67 8.32 4.30 8.98
N GLN A 68 8.59 3.50 7.94
CA GLN A 68 7.63 2.55 7.40
C GLN A 68 7.33 1.40 8.37
N ILE A 69 8.37 0.82 9.00
CA ILE A 69 8.19 -0.18 10.06
C ILE A 69 7.38 0.39 11.21
N LYS A 70 7.71 1.61 11.68
CA LYS A 70 6.93 2.29 12.72
C LYS A 70 5.46 2.53 12.32
N ARG A 71 5.20 2.86 11.06
CA ARG A 71 3.85 3.17 10.56
C ARG A 71 2.99 1.92 10.37
N TYR A 72 3.60 0.80 9.97
CA TYR A 72 2.88 -0.38 9.51
C TYR A 72 2.97 -1.59 10.45
N VAL A 73 3.93 -1.59 11.39
CA VAL A 73 4.20 -2.70 12.31
C VAL A 73 4.15 -2.26 13.78
N GLY A 74 4.57 -1.02 14.08
CA GLY A 74 4.67 -0.45 15.43
C GLY A 74 3.48 0.38 15.88
#